data_AF-A0A7C7KXR9-F1
#
_entry.id   AF-A0A7C7KXR9-F1
#
_cell.length_a   1.000
_cell.length_b   1.000
_cell.length_c   1.000
_cell.angle_alpha   90.00
_cell.angle_beta   90.00
_cell.angle_gamma   90.00
#
_symmetry.space_group_name_H-M   'P 1'
#
loop_
_entity.id
_entity.type
_entity.pdbx_description
1 polymer ?
#
loop_
_entity_poly.entity_id
_entity_poly.type
_entity_poly.pdbx_seq_one_letter_code
_entity_poly.pdbx_strand_id
1 'polypeptide(L)'
;DFADVKTVLADAGTALMGIGRATGEQRAAEAARAAISSPLLEASIEGARNVLFNVTGPPDLTLAEVDEAAQVITEAIDSRDANVIWGLIFDENMGEEVCITVVATGFEPKPKPPREAREERQEARAVEEERPARFAIEHRLEDIEEEIDIPTFLRTSRRSE
;
A
#
# COMPACT_ATOMS: atom_id res chain seq x y z
N ASP A 1 -8.75 23.75 -11.57
CA ASP A 1 -8.50 24.68 -10.44
C ASP A 1 -8.37 23.88 -9.13
N PHE A 2 -8.42 24.51 -7.94
CA PHE A 2 -8.33 23.76 -6.67
C PHE A 2 -9.58 22.92 -6.37
N ALA A 3 -10.76 23.30 -6.88
CA ALA A 3 -11.97 22.51 -6.73
C ALA A 3 -11.87 21.19 -7.52
N ASP A 4 -11.27 21.26 -8.71
CA ASP A 4 -10.96 20.08 -9.51
C ASP A 4 -10.00 19.12 -8.81
N VAL A 5 -8.91 19.65 -8.23
CA VAL A 5 -7.96 18.85 -7.44
C VAL A 5 -8.65 18.17 -6.26
N LYS A 6 -9.52 18.90 -5.54
CA LYS A 6 -10.32 18.32 -4.46
C LYS A 6 -11.22 17.19 -4.94
N THR A 7 -11.82 17.33 -6.12
CA THR A 7 -12.71 16.32 -6.69
C THR A 7 -11.99 14.98 -6.93
N VAL A 8 -10.72 15.03 -7.34
CA VAL A 8 -9.93 13.83 -7.62
C VAL A 8 -9.28 13.24 -6.36
N LEU A 9 -8.89 14.07 -5.40
CA LEU A 9 -8.09 13.65 -4.25
C LEU A 9 -8.88 13.48 -2.95
N ALA A 10 -10.04 14.12 -2.79
CA ALA A 10 -10.84 13.99 -1.58
C ALA A 10 -11.41 12.57 -1.47
N ASP A 11 -11.25 11.96 -0.30
CA ASP A 11 -11.76 10.61 0.03
C ASP A 11 -11.36 9.52 -0.98
N ALA A 12 -10.26 9.74 -1.72
CA ALA A 12 -9.93 8.94 -2.89
C ALA A 12 -9.24 7.60 -2.57
N GLY A 13 -8.88 7.40 -1.30
CA GLY A 13 -8.23 6.19 -0.82
C GLY A 13 -6.82 6.04 -1.37
N THR A 14 -6.57 4.96 -2.10
CA THR A 14 -5.26 4.71 -2.71
C THR A 14 -5.08 5.60 -3.93
N ALA A 15 -3.92 6.23 -4.03
CA ALA A 15 -3.52 7.04 -5.16
C ALA A 15 -2.26 6.46 -5.79
N LEU A 16 -2.19 6.51 -7.12
CA LEU A 16 -1.02 6.18 -7.90
C LEU A 16 -0.55 7.43 -8.64
N MET A 17 0.77 7.63 -8.71
CA MET A 17 1.35 8.78 -9.37
C MET A 17 2.43 8.33 -10.35
N GLY A 18 2.39 8.87 -11.56
CA GLY A 18 3.34 8.61 -12.62
C GLY A 18 3.86 9.90 -13.23
N ILE A 19 5.13 9.94 -13.57
CA ILE A 19 5.76 11.09 -14.25
C ILE A 19 6.47 10.57 -15.49
N GLY A 20 6.28 11.25 -16.60
CA GLY A 20 6.92 10.97 -17.88
C GLY A 20 7.42 12.23 -18.55
N ARG A 21 8.52 12.10 -19.29
CA ARG A 21 9.15 13.17 -20.04
C ARG A 21 9.56 12.66 -21.40
N ALA A 22 9.42 13.50 -22.42
CA ALA A 22 9.91 13.19 -23.76
C ALA A 22 10.15 14.48 -24.57
N THR A 23 10.85 14.30 -25.68
CA THR A 23 11.25 15.34 -26.64
C THR A 23 11.02 14.84 -28.06
N GLY A 24 10.98 15.72 -29.05
CA GLY A 24 10.79 15.35 -30.46
C GLY A 24 9.33 15.38 -30.91
N GLU A 25 9.04 14.75 -32.06
CA GLU A 25 7.77 14.91 -32.79
C GLU A 25 6.55 14.33 -32.04
N GLN A 26 6.73 13.24 -31.29
CA GLN A 26 5.67 12.58 -30.49
C GLN A 26 5.85 12.81 -28.99
N ARG A 27 6.50 13.92 -28.59
CA ARG A 27 6.89 14.19 -27.21
C ARG A 27 5.74 14.12 -26.20
N ALA A 28 4.54 14.60 -26.54
CA ALA A 28 3.42 14.55 -25.61
C ALA A 28 2.87 13.12 -25.42
N ALA A 29 2.68 12.38 -26.53
CA ALA A 29 2.23 11.00 -26.48
C ALA A 29 3.26 10.08 -25.80
N GLU A 30 4.55 10.26 -26.06
CA GLU A 30 5.63 9.51 -25.42
C GLU A 30 5.75 9.84 -23.93
N ALA A 31 5.66 11.11 -23.55
CA ALA A 31 5.64 11.52 -22.14
C ALA A 31 4.44 10.91 -21.41
N ALA A 32 3.28 10.84 -22.05
CA ALA A 32 2.09 10.19 -21.49
C ALA A 32 2.33 8.69 -21.27
N ARG A 33 2.87 7.97 -22.27
CA ARG A 33 3.23 6.54 -22.14
C ARG A 33 4.23 6.31 -21.01
N ALA A 34 5.24 7.17 -20.91
CA ALA A 34 6.24 7.10 -19.84
C ALA A 34 5.61 7.36 -18.46
N ALA A 35 4.64 8.28 -18.35
CA ALA A 35 3.95 8.56 -17.10
C ALA A 35 3.10 7.37 -16.63
N ILE A 36 2.30 6.77 -17.52
CA ILE A 36 1.43 5.63 -17.17
C ILE A 36 2.19 4.30 -16.97
N SER A 37 3.45 4.23 -17.39
CA SER A 37 4.34 3.08 -17.18
C SER A 37 5.48 3.38 -16.19
N SER A 38 5.36 4.49 -15.45
CA SER A 38 6.41 4.94 -14.53
C SER A 38 6.66 3.91 -13.42
N PRO A 39 7.93 3.68 -13.02
CA PRO A 39 8.27 2.77 -11.90
C PRO A 39 7.69 3.20 -10.54
N LEU A 40 7.20 4.44 -10.41
CA LEU A 40 6.51 4.94 -9.23
C LEU A 40 5.08 4.37 -9.10
N LEU A 41 4.57 3.78 -10.17
CA LEU A 41 3.31 3.07 -10.18
C LEU A 41 3.55 1.63 -9.69
N GLU A 42 3.15 1.34 -8.46
CA GLU A 42 3.19 -0.02 -7.91
C GLU A 42 2.17 -0.96 -8.61
N ALA A 43 1.21 -0.40 -9.35
CA ALA A 43 0.19 -1.10 -10.12
C ALA A 43 -0.19 -0.28 -11.37
N SER A 44 -0.86 -0.92 -12.34
CA SER A 44 -1.44 -0.23 -13.50
C SER A 44 -2.46 0.83 -13.06
N ILE A 45 -2.61 1.88 -13.86
CA ILE A 45 -3.67 2.89 -13.67
C ILE A 45 -5.07 2.39 -14.09
N GLU A 46 -5.14 1.18 -14.62
CA GLU A 46 -6.39 0.46 -14.90
C GLU A 46 -7.31 0.41 -13.67
N GLY A 47 -8.59 0.73 -13.89
CA GLY A 47 -9.61 0.73 -12.84
C GLY A 47 -9.62 1.98 -11.97
N ALA A 48 -8.82 3.00 -12.28
CA ALA A 48 -8.95 4.31 -11.66
C ALA A 48 -10.31 4.94 -12.03
N ARG A 49 -10.99 5.52 -11.04
CA ARG A 49 -12.27 6.23 -11.25
C ARG A 49 -12.08 7.73 -11.43
N ASN A 50 -11.00 8.28 -10.89
CA ASN A 50 -10.63 9.67 -11.07
C ASN A 50 -9.18 9.75 -11.52
N VAL A 51 -8.92 10.59 -12.51
CA VAL A 51 -7.56 10.87 -12.99
C VAL A 51 -7.38 12.37 -13.12
N LEU A 52 -6.29 12.87 -12.55
CA LEU A 52 -5.79 14.22 -12.75
C LEU A 52 -4.45 14.11 -13.45
N PHE A 53 -4.28 14.77 -14.59
CA PHE A 53 -2.95 14.91 -15.18
C PHE A 53 -2.62 16.35 -15.52
N ASN A 54 -1.33 16.67 -15.49
CA ASN A 54 -0.82 17.98 -15.85
C ASN A 54 0.21 17.83 -16.95
N VAL A 55 0.06 18.62 -18.01
CA VAL A 55 1.03 18.73 -19.09
C VAL A 55 1.81 20.03 -18.88
N THR A 56 3.13 19.90 -18.75
CA THR A 56 4.04 21.05 -18.70
C THR A 56 4.93 20.98 -19.94
N GLY A 57 5.03 22.08 -20.67
CA GLY A 57 5.87 22.13 -21.86
C GLY A 57 6.21 23.55 -22.27
N PRO A 58 7.04 23.70 -23.32
CA PRO A 58 7.38 24.99 -23.90
C PRO A 58 6.16 25.74 -24.46
N PRO A 59 6.27 27.06 -24.72
CA PRO A 59 5.21 27.86 -25.32
C PRO A 59 4.76 27.40 -26.72
N ASP A 60 5.54 26.55 -27.39
CA ASP A 60 5.20 25.98 -28.70
C ASP A 60 4.34 24.70 -28.60
N LEU A 61 4.06 24.21 -27.39
CA LEU A 61 3.22 23.06 -27.14
C LEU A 61 1.79 23.33 -27.65
N THR A 62 1.33 22.49 -28.57
CA THR A 62 0.05 22.65 -29.24
C THR A 62 -1.07 21.86 -28.55
N LEU A 63 -2.32 22.28 -28.80
CA LEU A 63 -3.49 21.55 -28.30
C LEU A 63 -3.59 20.13 -28.89
N ALA A 64 -3.11 19.92 -30.13
CA ALA A 64 -3.12 18.60 -30.76
C ALA A 64 -2.22 17.61 -29.99
N GLU A 65 -1.02 18.05 -29.59
CA GLU A 65 -0.12 17.24 -28.77
C GLU A 65 -0.74 16.90 -27.40
N VAL A 66 -1.43 17.86 -26.78
CA VAL A 66 -2.15 17.64 -25.50
C VAL A 66 -3.29 16.63 -25.68
N ASP A 67 -4.02 16.70 -26.79
CA ASP A 67 -5.10 15.76 -27.12
C ASP A 67 -4.58 14.33 -27.32
N GLU A 68 -3.45 14.17 -28.02
CA GLU A 68 -2.77 12.88 -28.18
C GLU A 68 -2.36 12.28 -26.83
N ALA A 69 -1.79 13.09 -25.93
CA ALA A 69 -1.45 12.65 -24.58
C ALA A 69 -2.70 12.24 -23.77
N ALA A 70 -3.77 13.03 -23.86
CA ALA A 70 -5.04 12.74 -23.20
C ALA A 70 -5.64 11.42 -23.67
N GLN A 71 -5.57 11.14 -24.98
CA GLN A 71 -6.03 9.90 -25.57
C GLN A 71 -5.24 8.69 -25.01
N VAL A 72 -3.90 8.78 -24.99
CA VAL A 72 -3.04 7.72 -24.43
C VAL A 72 -3.38 7.41 -22.97
N ILE A 73 -3.58 8.44 -22.14
CA ILE A 73 -3.90 8.26 -20.72
C ILE A 73 -5.30 7.65 -20.57
N THR A 74 -6.28 8.13 -21.33
CA THR A 74 -7.67 7.69 -21.23
C THR A 74 -7.84 6.23 -21.68
N GLU A 75 -7.14 5.82 -22.74
CA GLU A 75 -7.13 4.44 -23.23
C GLU A 75 -6.59 3.44 -22.18
N ALA A 76 -5.71 3.89 -21.28
CA ALA A 76 -5.07 3.04 -20.27
C ALA A 76 -5.91 2.82 -19.00
N ILE A 77 -7.00 3.56 -18.78
CA ILE A 77 -7.78 3.50 -17.53
C ILE A 77 -8.80 2.34 -17.52
N ASP A 78 -9.18 1.79 -18.68
CA ASP A 78 -10.20 0.72 -18.92
C ASP A 78 -11.63 1.04 -18.41
N SER A 79 -11.80 2.04 -17.54
CA SER A 79 -13.10 2.48 -17.02
C SER A 79 -13.79 3.46 -17.97
N ARG A 80 -14.99 3.10 -18.44
CA ARG A 80 -15.82 3.96 -19.32
C ARG A 80 -16.32 5.24 -18.66
N ASP A 81 -16.38 5.26 -17.32
CA ASP A 81 -16.96 6.36 -16.54
C ASP A 81 -15.92 7.05 -15.66
N ALA A 82 -14.63 7.00 -16.04
CA ALA A 82 -13.58 7.70 -15.32
C ALA A 82 -13.74 9.22 -15.45
N ASN A 83 -13.68 9.93 -14.32
CA ASN A 83 -13.61 11.37 -14.29
C ASN A 83 -12.18 11.82 -14.55
N VAL A 84 -11.93 12.41 -15.72
CA VAL A 84 -10.59 12.85 -16.15
C VAL A 84 -10.52 14.37 -16.14
N ILE A 85 -9.57 14.90 -15.39
CA ILE A 85 -9.26 16.33 -15.31
C ILE A 85 -7.84 16.54 -15.80
N TRP A 86 -7.63 17.56 -16.64
CA TRP A 86 -6.31 17.90 -17.14
C TRP A 86 -5.96 19.38 -17.00
N GLY A 87 -4.67 19.63 -16.81
CA GLY A 87 -4.08 20.96 -16.73
C GLY A 87 -2.97 21.15 -17.77
N LEU A 88 -2.73 22.40 -18.14
CA LEU A 88 -1.67 22.81 -19.05
C LEU A 88 -0.89 23.98 -18.43
N ILE A 89 0.43 23.85 -18.42
CA ILE A 89 1.37 24.87 -17.94
C ILE A 89 2.43 25.08 -19.02
N PHE A 90 2.67 26.35 -19.36
CA PHE A 90 3.76 26.73 -20.24
C PHE A 90 4.98 27.15 -19.42
N ASP A 91 6.14 26.58 -19.73
CA ASP A 91 7.43 26.92 -19.13
C ASP A 91 8.48 27.13 -20.23
N GLU A 92 8.96 28.36 -20.35
CA GLU A 92 9.96 28.78 -21.34
C GLU A 92 11.32 28.09 -21.15
N ASN A 93 11.59 27.54 -19.97
CA ASN A 93 12.87 26.91 -19.65
C ASN A 93 12.95 25.43 -20.05
N MET A 94 11.88 24.85 -20.58
CA MET A 94 11.82 23.42 -20.93
C MET A 94 12.46 23.08 -22.29
N GLY A 95 12.82 24.08 -23.10
CA GLY A 95 13.36 23.84 -24.44
C GLY A 95 12.35 23.11 -25.31
N GLU A 96 12.64 21.87 -25.71
CA GLU A 96 11.74 21.03 -26.50
C GLU A 96 11.05 19.92 -25.68
N GLU A 97 11.30 19.84 -24.37
CA GLU A 97 10.79 18.78 -23.49
C GLU A 97 9.32 19.02 -23.11
N VAL A 98 8.54 17.94 -23.09
CA VAL A 98 7.22 17.89 -22.46
C VAL A 98 7.29 16.96 -21.26
N CYS A 99 6.76 17.42 -20.13
CA CYS A 99 6.65 16.66 -18.89
C CYS A 99 5.17 16.47 -18.54
N ILE A 100 4.77 15.21 -18.36
CA ILE A 100 3.42 14.85 -17.95
C ILE A 100 3.46 14.21 -16.57
N THR A 101 2.62 14.70 -15.68
CA THR A 101 2.39 14.10 -14.36
C THR A 101 0.96 13.60 -14.30
N VAL A 102 0.78 12.33 -13.94
CA VAL A 102 -0.52 11.66 -13.81
C VAL A 102 -0.73 11.28 -12.36
N VAL A 103 -1.93 11.53 -11.85
CA VAL A 103 -2.41 11.07 -10.55
C VAL A 103 -3.73 10.33 -10.76
N ALA A 104 -3.76 9.06 -10.40
CA ALA A 104 -4.91 8.19 -10.55
C ALA A 104 -5.41 7.76 -9.16
N THR A 105 -6.72 7.80 -8.93
CA THR A 105 -7.34 7.49 -7.64
C THR A 105 -8.69 6.78 -7.78
N GLY A 106 -9.26 6.35 -6.65
CA GLY A 106 -10.59 5.72 -6.64
C GLY A 106 -10.58 4.27 -7.14
N PHE A 107 -9.46 3.58 -7.00
CA PHE A 107 -9.35 2.16 -7.33
C PHE A 107 -10.27 1.33 -6.45
N GLU A 108 -10.95 0.34 -7.05
CA GLU A 108 -11.73 -0.62 -6.28
C GLU A 108 -10.81 -1.49 -5.40
N PRO A 109 -11.17 -1.72 -4.13
CA PRO A 109 -10.44 -2.65 -3.30
C PRO A 109 -10.56 -4.05 -3.93
N LYS A 110 -9.43 -4.58 -4.42
CA LYS A 110 -9.39 -5.98 -4.87
C LYS A 110 -9.90 -6.87 -3.71
N PRO A 111 -10.88 -7.76 -3.95
CA PRO A 111 -11.34 -8.65 -2.90
C PRO A 111 -10.13 -9.44 -2.40
N LYS A 112 -9.78 -9.26 -1.12
CA LYS A 112 -8.76 -10.10 -0.49
C LYS A 112 -9.23 -11.54 -0.69
N PRO A 113 -8.40 -12.45 -1.25
CA PRO A 113 -8.77 -13.85 -1.30
C PRO A 113 -9.15 -14.25 0.13
N PRO A 114 -10.24 -15.03 0.33
CA PRO A 114 -10.56 -15.55 1.65
C PRO A 114 -9.28 -16.15 2.19
N ARG A 115 -8.74 -15.58 3.28
CA ARG A 115 -7.67 -16.22 4.03
C ARG A 115 -8.22 -17.61 4.34
N GLU A 116 -7.72 -18.62 3.66
CA GLU A 116 -8.10 -19.99 3.97
C GLU A 116 -7.72 -20.17 5.44
N ALA A 117 -8.72 -20.28 6.30
CA ALA A 117 -8.58 -20.64 7.70
C ALA A 117 -8.17 -22.12 7.79
N ARG A 118 -7.04 -22.49 7.16
CA ARG A 118 -6.63 -23.87 6.93
C ARG A 118 -5.36 -24.29 7.64
N GLU A 119 -4.73 -23.43 8.44
CA GLU A 119 -3.55 -23.85 9.21
C GLU A 119 -3.79 -24.02 10.72
N GLU A 120 -4.87 -23.50 11.31
CA GLU A 120 -5.16 -23.77 12.74
C GLU A 120 -5.73 -25.18 13.00
N ARG A 121 -6.10 -25.95 11.97
CA ARG A 121 -6.59 -27.34 12.14
C ARG A 121 -5.50 -28.41 12.06
N GLN A 122 -4.28 -28.10 11.62
CA GLN A 122 -3.21 -29.10 11.55
C GLN A 122 -2.30 -29.10 12.79
N GLU A 123 -2.20 -28.00 13.54
CA GLU A 123 -1.49 -28.02 14.83
C GLU A 123 -2.27 -28.76 15.94
N ALA A 124 -3.60 -28.85 15.85
CA ALA A 124 -4.41 -29.58 16.83
C ALA A 124 -4.30 -31.11 16.73
N ARG A 125 -3.72 -31.67 15.66
CA ARG A 125 -3.60 -33.13 15.49
C ARG A 125 -2.17 -33.67 15.66
N ALA A 126 -1.18 -32.79 15.73
CA ALA A 126 0.22 -33.18 15.92
C ALA A 126 0.67 -33.14 17.40
N VAL A 127 -0.21 -32.74 18.34
CA VAL A 127 0.12 -32.62 19.78
C VAL A 127 -0.31 -33.86 20.60
N GLU A 128 -0.89 -34.90 19.99
CA GLU A 128 -1.32 -36.11 20.74
C GLU A 128 -0.24 -37.19 20.93
N GLU A 129 0.95 -37.03 20.33
CA GLU A 129 2.06 -37.96 20.54
C GLU A 129 3.36 -37.20 20.83
N GLU A 130 3.40 -36.51 21.97
CA GLU A 130 4.58 -36.31 22.82
C GLU A 130 4.26 -35.24 23.85
N ARG A 131 4.04 -35.62 25.12
CA ARG A 131 5.02 -35.32 26.17
C ARG A 131 4.64 -35.85 27.56
N PRO A 132 5.67 -36.12 28.38
CA PRO A 132 5.59 -36.75 29.69
C PRO A 132 5.56 -35.72 30.84
N ALA A 133 5.31 -36.22 32.06
CA ALA A 133 5.72 -35.66 33.35
C ALA A 133 5.13 -34.30 33.81
N ARG A 134 3.84 -34.02 33.57
CA ARG A 134 3.13 -32.93 34.29
C ARG A 134 2.51 -33.35 35.63
N PHE A 135 2.46 -34.64 35.94
CA PHE A 135 1.83 -35.13 37.19
C PHE A 135 2.73 -35.04 38.45
N ALA A 136 3.98 -34.57 38.32
CA ALA A 136 4.94 -34.57 39.43
C ALA A 136 5.26 -33.20 40.04
N ILE A 137 4.68 -32.10 39.54
CA ILE A 137 4.99 -30.74 40.04
C ILE A 137 3.96 -30.26 41.07
N GLU A 138 2.72 -30.76 41.00
CA GLU A 138 1.64 -30.36 41.90
C GLU A 138 1.91 -30.77 43.36
N HIS A 139 2.55 -31.93 43.56
CA HIS A 139 2.88 -32.45 44.89
C HIS A 139 4.14 -31.81 45.54
N ARG A 140 4.81 -30.87 44.87
CA ARG A 140 6.06 -30.23 45.37
C ARG A 140 5.90 -28.75 45.69
N LEU A 141 4.70 -28.19 45.56
CA LEU A 141 4.39 -26.80 45.92
C LEU A 141 3.67 -26.71 47.27
N GLU A 142 2.93 -27.75 47.67
CA GLU A 142 2.27 -27.83 48.98
C GLU A 142 3.28 -27.95 50.14
N ASP A 143 4.42 -28.63 49.92
CA ASP A 143 5.45 -28.81 50.96
C ASP A 143 6.25 -27.54 51.29
N ILE A 144 6.23 -26.52 50.42
CA ILE A 144 7.06 -25.30 50.57
C ILE A 144 6.31 -24.22 51.35
N GLU A 145 4.97 -24.19 51.29
CA GLU A 145 4.17 -23.19 51.98
C GLU A 145 4.15 -23.40 53.51
N GLU A 146 4.19 -24.64 54.00
CA GLU A 146 4.30 -24.93 55.43
C GLU A 146 5.68 -24.59 56.04
N GLU A 147 6.75 -24.56 55.22
CA GLU A 147 8.10 -24.26 55.70
C GLU A 147 8.37 -22.74 55.86
N ILE A 148 7.55 -21.86 55.28
CA ILE A 148 7.79 -20.40 55.30
C ILE A 148 7.21 -19.71 56.55
N ASP A 149 6.21 -20.30 57.19
CA ASP A 149 5.46 -19.63 58.28
C ASP A 149 6.09 -19.76 59.68
N ILE A 150 7.27 -20.41 59.78
CA ILE A 150 8.02 -20.54 61.04
C ILE A 150 9.22 -19.59 61.03
N PRO A 151 9.27 -18.60 61.94
CA PRO A 151 10.42 -17.71 62.10
C PRO A 151 11.73 -18.48 62.33
N THR A 152 12.80 -18.03 61.70
CA THR A 152 14.10 -18.71 61.60
C THR A 152 14.70 -19.16 62.93
N PHE A 153 14.42 -18.46 64.03
CA PHE A 153 14.97 -18.78 65.36
C PHE A 153 14.36 -20.04 66.01
N LEU A 154 13.18 -20.50 65.57
CA LEU A 154 12.51 -21.70 66.11
C LEU A 154 12.89 -23.00 65.38
N ARG A 155 13.62 -22.92 64.25
CA ARG A 155 13.97 -24.10 63.45
C ARG A 155 15.11 -24.94 64.04
N THR A 156 15.95 -24.34 64.89
CA THR A 156 17.21 -24.98 65.29
C THR A 156 17.14 -25.81 66.58
N SER A 157 16.03 -25.79 67.34
CA SER A 157 15.91 -26.54 68.60
C SER A 157 15.35 -27.97 68.45
N ARG A 158 15.01 -28.41 67.24
CA ARG A 158 14.45 -29.75 66.97
C ARG A 158 15.40 -30.70 66.24
N ARG A 159 16.70 -30.36 66.13
CA ARG A 159 17.69 -31.19 65.43
C ARG A 159 18.86 -31.66 66.30
N SER A 160 18.65 -31.76 67.61
CA SER A 160 19.55 -32.45 68.52
C SER A 160 18.76 -33.37 69.44
N GLU A 161 18.55 -34.60 68.98
CA GLU A 161 18.60 -35.87 69.73
C GLU A 161 18.57 -37.04 68.74
#